data_AF-Q15924-F1
#
_entry.id   AF-Q15924-F1
#
_cell.length_a   1.000
_cell.length_b   1.000
_cell.length_c   1.000
_cell.angle_alpha   90.00
_cell.angle_beta   90.00
_cell.angle_gamma   90.00
#
_symmetry.space_group_name_H-M   'P 1'
#
loop_
_entity.id
_entity.type
_entity.pdbx_description
1 polymer ?
#
loop_
_entity_poly.entity_id
_entity_poly.type
_entity_poly.pdbx_seq_one_letter_code
_entity_poly.pdbx_strand_id
1 'polypeptide(L)' 'KTSHAFFFVQVAHLRAHVLIHTGEKPYPCEICGNRFRHLQTLKSHLRIHTGEKPY' A
#
# COMPACT_ATOMS: atom_id res chain seq x y z
N LYS A 1 17.37 4.78 25.97
CA LYS A 1 16.08 5.04 25.28
C LYS A 1 16.22 4.65 23.80
N THR A 2 16.25 3.36 23.46
CA THR A 2 16.40 2.90 22.06
C THR A 2 15.51 1.69 21.72
N SER A 3 14.76 1.15 22.69
CA SER A 3 13.98 -0.09 22.53
C SER A 3 12.66 0.09 21.76
N HIS A 4 12.06 1.29 21.77
CA HIS A 4 10.82 1.54 21.03
C HIS A 4 11.01 1.52 19.51
N ALA A 5 12.16 2.03 19.02
CA ALA A 5 12.45 2.06 17.59
C ALA A 5 12.64 0.63 17.04
N PHE A 6 13.34 -0.23 17.78
CA PHE A 6 13.59 -1.62 17.37
C PHE A 6 12.30 -2.47 17.35
N PHE A 7 11.44 -2.27 18.34
CA PHE A 7 10.13 -2.94 18.41
C PHE A 7 9.20 -2.53 17.25
N PHE A 8 9.19 -1.24 16.90
CA PHE A 8 8.38 -0.72 15.79
C PHE A 8 8.81 -1.28 14.42
N VAL A 9 10.12 -1.42 14.19
CA VAL A 9 10.66 -1.99 12.95
C VAL A 9 10.24 -3.45 12.78
N GLN A 10 10.24 -4.22 13.86
CA GLN A 10 9.86 -5.63 13.82
C GLN A 10 8.37 -5.82 13.48
N VAL A 11 7.49 -4.99 14.04
CA VAL A 11 6.05 -4.99 13.73
C VAL A 11 5.76 -4.55 12.30
N ALA A 12 6.45 -3.52 11.80
CA ALA A 12 6.30 -3.07 10.41
C ALA A 12 6.70 -4.19 9.42
N HIS A 13 7.78 -4.91 9.73
CA HIS A 13 8.25 -6.01 8.91
C HIS A 13 7.30 -7.21 8.96
N LEU A 14 6.76 -7.53 10.15
CA LEU A 14 5.77 -8.60 10.31
C LEU A 14 4.48 -8.29 9.55
N ARG A 15 3.98 -7.05 9.61
CA ARG A 15 2.81 -6.62 8.84
C ARG A 15 3.05 -6.74 7.33
N ALA A 16 4.22 -6.29 6.85
CA ALA A 16 4.61 -6.45 5.45
C ALA A 16 4.69 -7.93 5.03
N HIS A 17 5.18 -8.79 5.90
CA HIS A 17 5.25 -10.23 5.68
C HIS A 17 3.86 -10.88 5.63
N VAL A 18 2.96 -10.55 6.57
CA VAL A 18 1.58 -11.06 6.61
C VAL A 18 0.79 -10.62 5.38
N LEU A 19 0.97 -9.39 4.89
CA LEU A 19 0.36 -8.88 3.65
C LEU A 19 0.66 -9.77 2.42
N ILE A 20 1.79 -10.47 2.40
CA ILE A 20 2.16 -11.41 1.32
C ILE A 20 1.35 -12.72 1.44
N HIS A 21 1.12 -13.19 2.66
CA HIS A 21 0.36 -14.42 2.93
C HIS A 21 -1.16 -14.21 2.79
N THR A 22 -1.69 -13.09 3.27
CA THR A 22 -3.13 -12.79 3.22
C THR A 22 -3.57 -12.27 1.85
N GLY A 23 -2.62 -11.89 0.98
CA GLY A 23 -2.93 -11.21 -0.27
C GLY A 23 -3.60 -9.85 -0.04
N GLU A 24 -3.58 -9.36 1.20
CA GLU A 24 -4.14 -8.07 1.55
C GLU A 24 -3.31 -7.01 0.84
N LYS A 25 -3.99 -6.33 -0.06
CA LYS A 25 -3.45 -5.17 -0.76
C LYS A 25 -4.15 -3.98 -0.10
N PRO A 26 -3.42 -3.21 0.73
CA PRO A 26 -4.02 -2.24 1.64
C PRO A 26 -4.50 -1.00 0.91
N TYR A 27 -4.13 -0.86 -0.37
CA TYR A 27 -4.53 0.25 -1.23
C TYR A 27 -5.56 -0.25 -2.26
N PRO A 28 -6.86 -0.31 -1.92
CA PRO A 28 -7.91 -0.57 -2.89
C PRO A 28 -8.14 0.66 -3.78
N CYS A 29 -8.46 0.42 -5.04
CA CYS A 29 -9.04 1.40 -5.94
C CYS A 29 -10.55 1.46 -5.67
N GLU A 30 -11.04 2.64 -5.31
CA GLU A 30 -12.47 2.86 -5.00
C GLU A 30 -13.37 2.81 -6.25
N ILE A 31 -12.78 2.87 -7.44
CA ILE A 31 -13.52 2.96 -8.71
C ILE A 31 -13.78 1.56 -9.29
N CYS A 32 -12.79 0.67 -9.27
CA CYS A 32 -12.91 -0.68 -9.84
C CYS A 32 -12.64 -1.82 -8.86
N GLY A 33 -12.36 -1.52 -7.59
CA GLY A 33 -12.08 -2.52 -6.56
C GLY A 33 -10.70 -3.19 -6.66
N ASN A 34 -9.88 -2.84 -7.67
CA ASN A 34 -8.53 -3.38 -7.82
C ASN A 34 -7.65 -2.96 -6.65
N ARG A 35 -6.97 -3.93 -6.05
CA ARG A 35 -6.11 -3.66 -4.89
C ARG A 35 -4.65 -3.63 -5.31
N PHE A 36 -3.88 -2.73 -4.71
CA PHE A 36 -2.46 -2.49 -4.96
C PHE A 36 -1.63 -2.64 -3.69
N ARG A 37 -0.37 -3.05 -3.85
CA ARG A 37 0.58 -3.20 -2.74
C ARG A 37 1.21 -1.86 -2.31
N HIS A 38 1.29 -0.90 -3.22
CA HIS A 38 1.90 0.41 -2.97
C HIS A 38 0.96 1.55 -3.37
N LEU A 39 0.99 2.62 -2.57
CA LEU A 39 0.21 3.83 -2.83
C LEU A 39 0.59 4.48 -4.17
N GLN A 40 1.87 4.49 -4.55
CA GLN A 40 2.32 5.09 -5.82
C GLN A 40 1.72 4.35 -7.02
N THR A 41 1.62 3.02 -6.95
CA THR A 41 0.98 2.22 -7.98
C THR A 41 -0.52 2.50 -8.05
N LEU A 42 -1.21 2.62 -6.91
CA LEU A 42 -2.62 3.04 -6.88
C LEU A 42 -2.78 4.44 -7.47
N LYS A 43 -1.93 5.41 -7.12
CA LYS A 43 -2.01 6.79 -7.61
C LYS A 43 -1.81 6.88 -9.11
N SER A 44 -0.86 6.13 -9.67
CA SER A 44 -0.69 6.02 -11.12
C SER A 44 -1.88 5.32 -11.78
N HIS A 45 -2.45 4.30 -11.12
CA HIS A 45 -3.64 3.62 -11.60
C HIS A 45 -4.85 4.56 -11.61
N LEU A 46 -5.07 5.37 -10.58
CA LEU A 46 -6.22 6.29 -10.51
C LEU A 46 -6.26 7.27 -11.68
N ARG A 47 -5.11 7.64 -12.25
CA ARG A 47 -5.04 8.49 -13.46
C ARG A 47 -5.75 7.89 -14.67
N ILE A 48 -5.85 6.55 -14.76
CA ILE A 48 -6.59 5.91 -15.86
C ILE A 48 -8.10 6.13 -15.74
N HIS A 49 -8.60 6.34 -14.52
CA HIS A 49 -10.01 6.56 -14.25
C HIS A 49 -10.36 8.04 -14.29
N THR A 50 -9.53 8.89 -13.68
CA THR A 50 -9.77 10.34 -13.68
C THR A 50 -9.43 10.99 -15.01
N GLY A 51 -8.67 10.30 -15.89
CA GLY A 51 -8.22 10.86 -17.15
C GLY A 51 -7.33 12.09 -16.98
N GLU A 52 -6.84 12.35 -15.76
CA GLU A 52 -5.96 13.48 -15.47
C GLU A 52 -4.64 13.29 -16.24
N LYS A 53 -4.52 14.00 -17.36
CA LYS A 53 -3.23 14.27 -17.98
C LYS A 53 -2.43 15.11 -16.99
N PRO A 54 -1.20 14.71 -16.63
CA PRO A 54 -0.28 15.66 -16.04
C PRO A 54 0.16 16.56 -17.18
N TYR A 55 -0.60 17.61 -17.48
CA TYR A 55 -0.32 18.84 -18.25
C TYR A 55 -1.62 19.43 -18.82
#